data_AF-A0AAV0W6T2-F1
#
_entry.id   AF-A0AAV0W6T2-F1
#
_cell.length_a   1.000
_cell.length_b   1.000
_cell.length_c   1.000
_cell.angle_alpha   90.00
_cell.angle_beta   90.00
_cell.angle_gamma   90.00
#
_symmetry.space_group_name_H-M   'P 1'
#
loop_
_entity.id
_entity.type
_entity.pdbx_description
1 polymer ?
#
loop_
_entity_poly.entity_id
_entity_poly.type
_entity_poly.pdbx_seq_one_letter_code
_entity_poly.pdbx_strand_id
1 'polypeptide(L)'
;MNAPYIRLQIVRAIDLSRATTAASFLQSIVVDHSTTAGQFVYVSDAGLGNVIVYNVACDSSFKVHVPVGPCGQQDVMYMAPVQADVLDMAAGRGTARYRRLYVTYLSSCDMIYIPVHVVDETTVGLPTVNMGRKPCKMIVLGTDRGSIIYFRTGSETGEILSWDVNKLFRHENFRSVQRGRRSRIPLMVTTGFQGYQWSMESNYIDFLIGDIGCLGVSTRIEPLHIRDEYPDDPCSNTVPMRCSPTTAAAEKIGQNRKKIKESGETFGVNKRPPTSTIAVGQAP
;
A
#
# COMPACT_ATOMS: atom_id res chain seq x y z
N MET A 1 -37.43 1.37 19.09
CA MET A 1 -36.25 2.25 18.88
C MET A 1 -35.82 2.10 17.43
N ASN A 2 -36.05 3.11 16.60
CA ASN A 2 -35.65 3.08 15.20
C ASN A 2 -34.17 3.48 15.11
N ALA A 3 -33.34 2.59 14.56
CA ALA A 3 -31.96 2.94 14.22
C ALA A 3 -31.99 4.11 13.21
N PRO A 4 -31.17 5.16 13.39
CA PRO A 4 -31.14 6.28 12.45
C PRO A 4 -30.64 5.77 11.10
N TYR A 5 -31.42 6.02 10.06
CA TYR A 5 -31.00 5.81 8.68
C TYR A 5 -29.80 6.72 8.38
N ILE A 6 -28.64 6.12 8.14
CA ILE A 6 -27.47 6.85 7.64
C ILE A 6 -27.78 7.24 6.19
N ARG A 7 -28.08 8.52 5.95
CA ARG A 7 -28.10 9.07 4.59
C ARG A 7 -26.66 9.20 4.12
N LEU A 8 -26.23 8.29 3.25
CA LEU A 8 -24.97 8.42 2.54
C LEU A 8 -25.11 9.57 1.53
N GLN A 9 -24.48 10.69 1.82
CA GLN A 9 -24.35 11.82 0.90
C GLN A 9 -22.90 11.89 0.41
N ILE A 10 -22.72 11.93 -0.90
CA ILE A 10 -21.41 12.24 -1.48
C ILE A 10 -21.15 13.71 -1.18
N VAL A 11 -20.18 13.97 -0.29
CA VAL A 11 -19.78 15.34 0.07
C VAL A 11 -18.83 15.93 -0.96
N ARG A 12 -18.04 15.09 -1.65
CA ARG A 12 -17.14 15.53 -2.72
C ARG A 12 -16.80 14.40 -3.69
N ALA A 13 -16.68 14.77 -4.96
CA ALA A 13 -16.14 13.93 -6.02
C ALA A 13 -14.80 14.54 -6.49
N ILE A 14 -13.77 13.72 -6.60
CA ILE A 14 -12.44 14.13 -7.07
C ILE A 14 -12.26 13.63 -8.50
N ASP A 15 -11.90 14.54 -9.41
CA ASP A 15 -11.54 14.22 -10.79
C ASP A 15 -10.02 14.19 -10.94
N LEU A 16 -9.48 13.00 -11.25
CA LEU A 16 -8.05 12.78 -11.47
C LEU A 16 -7.68 12.78 -12.96
N SER A 17 -8.60 13.12 -13.87
CA SER A 17 -8.36 13.11 -15.31
C SER A 17 -7.16 13.96 -15.73
N ARG A 18 -6.96 15.11 -15.06
CA ARG A 18 -5.83 16.02 -15.30
C ARG A 18 -4.50 15.49 -14.76
N ALA A 19 -4.55 14.58 -13.80
CA ALA A 19 -3.40 13.96 -13.17
C ALA A 19 -3.09 12.56 -13.71
N THR A 20 -3.91 12.01 -14.61
CA THR A 20 -3.73 10.64 -15.12
C THR A 20 -3.56 10.62 -16.63
N THR A 21 -3.04 9.51 -17.14
CA THR A 21 -2.89 9.25 -18.57
C THR A 21 -3.35 7.82 -18.87
N ALA A 22 -3.35 7.43 -20.16
CA ALA A 22 -3.61 6.04 -20.53
C ALA A 22 -2.60 5.02 -19.96
N ALA A 23 -1.42 5.48 -19.55
CA ALA A 23 -0.40 4.66 -18.90
C ALA A 23 -0.54 4.62 -17.37
N SER A 24 -1.49 5.35 -16.79
CA SER A 24 -1.70 5.37 -15.34
C SER A 24 -2.35 4.08 -14.86
N PHE A 25 -1.85 3.53 -13.75
CA PHE A 25 -2.41 2.36 -13.07
C PHE A 25 -2.66 2.70 -11.60
N LEU A 26 -3.89 3.10 -11.29
CA LEU A 26 -4.29 3.48 -9.95
C LEU A 26 -4.63 2.26 -9.10
N GLN A 27 -3.99 2.11 -7.94
CA GLN A 27 -4.09 0.86 -7.15
C GLN A 27 -4.48 1.07 -5.69
N SER A 28 -4.03 2.16 -5.07
CA SER A 28 -4.29 2.47 -3.67
C SER A 28 -4.69 3.93 -3.51
N ILE A 29 -5.61 4.16 -2.57
CA ILE A 29 -6.04 5.48 -2.13
C ILE A 29 -5.90 5.55 -0.62
N VAL A 30 -5.38 6.66 -0.16
CA VAL A 30 -5.26 6.99 1.25
C VAL A 30 -5.80 8.39 1.46
N VAL A 31 -6.65 8.55 2.46
CA VAL A 31 -7.18 9.86 2.87
C VAL A 31 -6.57 10.23 4.21
N ASP A 32 -6.06 11.44 4.29
CA ASP A 32 -5.51 12.02 5.51
C ASP A 32 -6.26 13.29 5.86
N HIS A 33 -6.58 13.40 7.14
CA HIS A 33 -7.23 14.56 7.71
C HIS A 33 -6.25 15.24 8.66
N SER A 34 -5.71 16.37 8.20
CA SER A 34 -4.92 17.27 9.02
C SER A 34 -5.81 18.35 9.63
N THR A 35 -5.74 18.48 10.96
CA THR A 35 -6.40 19.57 11.68
C THR A 35 -5.82 20.93 11.32
N THR A 36 -4.57 20.99 10.84
CA THR A 36 -3.86 22.22 10.50
C THR A 36 -3.75 22.47 8.99
N ALA A 37 -3.51 21.42 8.21
CA ALA A 37 -3.24 21.53 6.77
C ALA A 37 -4.47 21.19 5.89
N GLY A 38 -5.58 20.75 6.49
CA GLY A 38 -6.77 20.34 5.76
C GLY A 38 -6.76 18.88 5.34
N GLN A 39 -7.56 18.56 4.32
CA GLN A 39 -7.76 17.19 3.85
C GLN A 39 -6.94 16.92 2.61
N PHE A 40 -6.20 15.81 2.62
CA PHE A 40 -5.40 15.37 1.49
C PHE A 40 -5.79 13.96 1.07
N VAL A 41 -5.76 13.73 -0.23
CA VAL A 41 -5.93 12.41 -0.81
C VAL A 41 -4.66 12.04 -1.55
N TYR A 42 -4.10 10.89 -1.20
CA TYR A 42 -2.95 10.32 -1.87
C TYR A 42 -3.42 9.13 -2.70
N VAL A 43 -3.08 9.13 -3.98
CA VAL A 43 -3.43 8.04 -4.89
C VAL A 43 -2.15 7.50 -5.51
N SER A 44 -1.91 6.21 -5.40
CA SER A 44 -0.77 5.59 -6.08
C SER A 44 -1.09 5.44 -7.56
N ASP A 45 -0.23 6.01 -8.41
CA ASP A 45 -0.17 5.75 -9.84
C ASP A 45 1.05 4.90 -10.12
N ALA A 46 0.89 3.61 -9.91
CA ALA A 46 1.97 2.65 -10.03
C ALA A 46 2.39 2.42 -11.49
N GLY A 47 1.56 2.79 -12.47
CA GLY A 47 1.86 2.68 -13.91
C GLY A 47 2.82 3.76 -14.41
N LEU A 48 2.89 4.90 -13.70
CA LEU A 48 3.87 5.96 -13.95
C LEU A 48 4.89 6.15 -12.82
N GLY A 49 4.81 5.32 -11.78
CA GLY A 49 5.70 5.38 -10.61
C GLY A 49 5.58 6.67 -9.82
N ASN A 50 4.35 7.16 -9.65
CA ASN A 50 4.08 8.39 -8.91
C ASN A 50 3.05 8.18 -7.80
N VAL A 51 3.09 9.02 -6.79
CA VAL A 51 1.96 9.31 -5.92
C VAL A 51 1.35 10.63 -6.36
N ILE A 52 0.04 10.63 -6.65
CA ILE A 52 -0.74 11.85 -6.86
C ILE A 52 -1.13 12.37 -5.48
N VAL A 53 -0.72 13.59 -5.17
CA VAL A 53 -1.11 14.30 -3.95
C VAL A 53 -2.21 15.29 -4.33
N TYR A 54 -3.39 15.13 -3.76
CA TYR A 54 -4.55 15.97 -4.01
C TYR A 54 -4.90 16.79 -2.76
N ASN A 55 -4.89 18.11 -2.89
CA ASN A 55 -5.36 19.02 -1.86
C ASN A 55 -6.86 19.26 -2.05
N VAL A 56 -7.66 18.77 -1.11
CA VAL A 56 -9.12 18.86 -1.19
C VAL A 56 -9.61 20.30 -1.06
N ALA A 57 -8.94 21.14 -0.27
CA ALA A 57 -9.37 22.53 -0.08
C ALA A 57 -9.19 23.35 -1.36
N CYS A 58 -8.03 23.21 -2.01
CA CYS A 58 -7.65 24.01 -3.18
C CYS A 58 -8.09 23.41 -4.52
N ASP A 59 -8.66 22.20 -4.53
CA ASP A 59 -9.04 21.47 -5.74
C ASP A 59 -7.85 21.32 -6.73
N SER A 60 -6.66 21.08 -6.15
CA SER A 60 -5.41 21.05 -6.88
C SER A 60 -4.64 19.76 -6.59
N SER A 61 -3.77 19.38 -7.52
CA SER A 61 -2.97 18.18 -7.38
C SER A 61 -1.61 18.32 -8.04
N PHE A 62 -0.63 17.61 -7.49
CA PHE A 62 0.68 17.42 -8.10
C PHE A 62 1.13 15.96 -7.96
N LYS A 63 2.23 15.61 -8.64
CA LYS A 63 2.80 14.26 -8.62
C LYS A 63 4.11 14.25 -7.87
N VAL A 64 4.31 13.21 -7.07
CA VAL A 64 5.59 12.88 -6.45
C VAL A 64 6.12 11.61 -7.07
N HIS A 65 7.27 11.69 -7.72
CA HIS A 65 7.92 10.51 -8.28
C HIS A 65 8.46 9.61 -7.17
N VAL A 66 8.20 8.30 -7.28
CA VAL A 66 8.66 7.30 -6.33
C VAL A 66 9.65 6.36 -7.02
N PRO A 67 10.95 6.42 -6.68
CA PRO A 67 11.94 5.56 -7.29
C PRO A 67 11.74 4.11 -6.83
N VAL A 68 11.94 3.16 -7.75
CA VAL A 68 11.83 1.71 -7.46
C VAL A 68 13.00 1.21 -6.59
N GLY A 69 14.14 1.91 -6.62
CA GLY A 69 15.39 1.46 -6.01
C GLY A 69 16.17 0.50 -6.91
N PRO A 70 17.34 0.01 -6.45
CA PRO A 70 18.24 -0.83 -7.24
C PRO A 70 17.75 -2.27 -7.42
N CYS A 71 16.81 -2.70 -6.58
CA CYS A 71 16.17 -3.99 -6.68
C CYS A 71 14.67 -3.81 -6.65
N GLY A 72 14.01 -4.36 -7.65
CA GLY A 72 12.59 -4.22 -7.88
C GLY A 72 12.28 -3.73 -9.29
N GLN A 73 11.00 -3.68 -9.59
CA GLN A 73 10.45 -3.12 -10.81
C GLN A 73 9.24 -2.28 -10.44
N GLN A 74 8.81 -1.45 -11.38
CA GLN A 74 7.59 -0.70 -11.23
C GLN A 74 6.39 -1.66 -11.32
N ASP A 75 5.87 -2.05 -10.17
CA ASP A 75 4.77 -3.02 -10.03
C ASP A 75 3.69 -2.49 -9.06
N VAL A 76 3.17 -3.30 -8.13
CA VAL A 76 2.16 -2.84 -7.18
C VAL A 76 2.76 -1.88 -6.15
N MET A 77 2.21 -0.66 -6.06
CA MET A 77 2.65 0.37 -5.12
C MET A 77 1.73 0.44 -3.90
N TYR A 78 2.32 0.23 -2.73
CA TYR A 78 1.64 0.34 -1.44
C TYR A 78 1.98 1.65 -0.73
N MET A 79 1.01 2.19 0.02
CA MET A 79 1.14 3.45 0.76
C MET A 79 0.64 3.30 2.21
N ALA A 80 1.29 3.99 3.14
CA ALA A 80 0.92 4.02 4.57
C ALA A 80 1.11 5.42 5.16
N PRO A 81 0.03 6.15 5.51
CA PRO A 81 0.14 7.44 6.19
C PRO A 81 0.39 7.23 7.68
N VAL A 82 1.40 7.90 8.25
CA VAL A 82 1.70 7.80 9.68
C VAL A 82 2.17 9.14 10.25
N GLN A 83 2.10 9.24 11.57
CA GLN A 83 2.71 10.29 12.36
C GLN A 83 4.06 9.81 12.89
N ALA A 84 5.13 10.52 12.56
CA ALA A 84 6.47 10.27 13.06
C ALA A 84 6.90 11.38 14.02
N ASP A 85 7.50 11.01 15.13
CA ASP A 85 8.15 11.93 16.05
C ASP A 85 9.48 12.39 15.43
N VAL A 86 9.67 13.71 15.39
CA VAL A 86 10.86 14.37 14.87
C VAL A 86 11.39 15.30 15.95
N LEU A 87 12.68 15.20 16.24
CA LEU A 87 13.37 16.17 17.08
C LEU A 87 13.42 17.50 16.36
N ASP A 88 12.59 18.45 16.81
CA ASP A 88 12.59 19.79 16.28
C ASP A 88 13.40 20.70 17.20
N MET A 89 14.66 20.88 16.82
CA MET A 89 15.58 21.75 17.54
C MET A 89 15.22 23.23 17.39
N ALA A 90 14.50 23.61 16.32
CA ALA A 90 14.05 24.98 16.08
C ALA A 90 12.81 25.33 16.93
N ALA A 91 11.98 24.34 17.29
CA ALA A 91 10.84 24.50 18.19
C ALA A 91 11.18 24.47 19.70
N GLY A 92 12.46 24.61 20.07
CA GLY A 92 12.86 24.79 21.48
C GLY A 92 13.06 23.50 22.28
N ARG A 93 13.69 22.47 21.68
CA ARG A 93 13.97 21.14 22.29
C ARG A 93 12.72 20.27 22.53
N GLY A 94 11.70 20.40 21.68
CA GLY A 94 10.50 19.56 21.69
C GLY A 94 10.54 18.45 20.63
N THR A 95 9.77 17.39 20.84
CA THR A 95 9.39 16.46 19.78
C THR A 95 8.17 16.99 19.05
N ALA A 96 8.29 17.17 17.73
CA ALA A 96 7.18 17.49 16.85
C ALA A 96 6.66 16.20 16.19
N ARG A 97 5.35 16.12 15.92
CA ARG A 97 4.76 15.02 15.15
C ARG A 97 4.55 15.44 13.71
N TYR A 98 5.33 14.85 12.81
CA TYR A 98 5.26 15.10 11.39
C TYR A 98 4.59 13.95 10.66
N ARG A 99 3.68 14.32 9.76
CA ARG A 99 3.07 13.37 8.84
C ARG A 99 4.07 12.94 7.77
N ARG A 100 4.10 11.64 7.53
CA ARG A 100 4.88 10.99 6.48
C ARG A 100 4.00 9.98 5.76
N LEU A 101 4.12 9.94 4.44
CA LEU A 101 3.52 8.89 3.62
C LEU A 101 4.60 7.89 3.26
N TYR A 102 4.59 6.72 3.89
CA TYR A 102 5.49 5.64 3.55
C TYR A 102 5.01 4.93 2.28
N VAL A 103 5.94 4.60 1.40
CA VAL A 103 5.67 4.02 0.08
C VAL A 103 6.69 2.94 -0.22
N THR A 104 6.23 1.83 -0.81
CA THR A 104 7.10 0.77 -1.34
C THR A 104 6.40 0.02 -2.46
N TYR A 105 7.17 -0.43 -3.44
CA TYR A 105 6.69 -1.37 -4.45
C TYR A 105 6.75 -2.81 -3.93
N LEU A 106 5.90 -3.69 -4.47
CA LEU A 106 5.83 -5.10 -4.09
C LEU A 106 7.16 -5.82 -4.27
N SER A 107 7.84 -5.56 -5.39
CA SER A 107 9.16 -6.14 -5.70
C SER A 107 10.34 -5.30 -5.22
N SER A 108 10.13 -4.05 -4.80
CA SER A 108 11.24 -3.22 -4.32
C SER A 108 11.86 -3.83 -3.06
N CYS A 109 13.16 -3.65 -2.83
CA CYS A 109 13.73 -3.90 -1.51
C CYS A 109 13.76 -2.68 -0.62
N ASP A 110 13.35 -1.50 -1.07
CA ASP A 110 13.48 -0.28 -0.28
C ASP A 110 12.15 0.13 0.34
N MET A 111 12.24 0.75 1.51
CA MET A 111 11.15 1.51 2.09
C MET A 111 11.48 2.99 1.92
N ILE A 112 10.53 3.77 1.40
CA ILE A 112 10.69 5.20 1.15
C ILE A 112 9.58 5.93 1.90
N TYR A 113 9.80 7.18 2.30
CA TYR A 113 8.70 8.07 2.67
C TYR A 113 8.73 9.39 1.93
N ILE A 114 7.55 10.01 1.85
CA ILE A 114 7.32 11.35 1.35
C ILE A 114 6.97 12.25 2.55
N PRO A 115 7.67 13.38 2.78
CA PRO A 115 7.43 14.27 3.91
C PRO A 115 6.19 15.14 3.68
N VAL A 116 4.99 14.57 3.76
CA VAL A 116 3.74 15.27 3.41
C VAL A 116 3.35 16.38 4.40
N HIS A 117 3.99 16.48 5.57
CA HIS A 117 3.77 17.57 6.52
C HIS A 117 4.18 18.96 6.01
N VAL A 118 5.03 19.04 4.99
CA VAL A 118 5.46 20.32 4.39
C VAL A 118 4.53 20.77 3.25
N VAL A 119 3.47 20.01 2.96
CA VAL A 119 2.54 20.35 1.87
C VAL A 119 1.66 21.51 2.29
N ASP A 120 1.64 22.53 1.45
CA ASP A 120 0.73 23.67 1.49
C ASP A 120 0.12 23.94 0.11
N GLU A 121 -0.61 25.04 -0.01
CA GLU A 121 -1.29 25.44 -1.26
C GLU A 121 -0.32 25.77 -2.41
N THR A 122 0.94 26.08 -2.09
CA THR A 122 1.97 26.47 -3.08
C THR A 122 2.86 25.30 -3.50
N THR A 123 2.73 24.16 -2.83
CA THR A 123 3.57 22.99 -3.04
C THR A 123 3.27 22.34 -4.39
N VAL A 124 4.29 22.29 -5.26
CA VAL A 124 4.20 21.70 -6.61
C VAL A 124 4.99 20.40 -6.77
N GLY A 125 5.70 19.97 -5.72
CA GLY A 125 6.51 18.76 -5.69
C GLY A 125 7.07 18.47 -4.30
N LEU A 126 7.46 17.23 -4.04
CA LEU A 126 8.09 16.81 -2.79
C LEU A 126 9.26 15.87 -3.06
N PRO A 127 10.29 15.89 -2.20
CA PRO A 127 11.35 14.90 -2.25
C PRO A 127 10.85 13.55 -1.69
N THR A 128 11.57 12.49 -2.04
CA THR A 128 11.45 11.17 -1.41
C THR A 128 12.66 10.88 -0.55
N VAL A 129 12.47 10.24 0.61
CA VAL A 129 13.55 9.86 1.52
C VAL A 129 13.59 8.33 1.65
N ASN A 130 14.74 7.73 1.34
CA ASN A 130 14.95 6.29 1.50
C ASN A 130 15.25 5.96 2.97
N MET A 131 14.48 5.04 3.55
CA MET A 131 14.61 4.58 4.94
C MET A 131 15.54 3.39 5.11
N GLY A 132 15.92 2.76 4.01
CA GLY A 132 16.74 1.56 3.97
C GLY A 132 15.99 0.36 3.40
N ARG A 133 16.70 -0.77 3.44
CA ARG A 133 16.24 -2.02 2.83
C ARG A 133 15.29 -2.78 3.75
N LYS A 134 14.22 -3.31 3.17
CA LYS A 134 13.31 -4.27 3.79
C LYS A 134 14.08 -5.56 4.10
N PRO A 135 13.95 -6.11 5.32
CA PRO A 135 14.67 -7.32 5.70
C PRO A 135 14.22 -8.55 4.89
N CYS A 136 12.98 -8.55 4.40
CA CYS A 136 12.46 -9.52 3.44
C CYS A 136 11.35 -8.89 2.58
N LYS A 137 10.66 -9.70 1.78
CA LYS A 137 9.46 -9.23 1.06
C LYS A 137 8.38 -8.88 2.09
N MET A 138 8.03 -7.60 2.15
CA MET A 138 7.01 -7.07 3.07
C MET A 138 5.98 -6.28 2.28
N ILE A 139 4.71 -6.57 2.55
CA ILE A 139 3.55 -5.96 1.91
C ILE A 139 2.82 -5.14 2.96
N VAL A 140 2.59 -3.85 2.71
CA VAL A 140 1.86 -2.99 3.65
C VAL A 140 0.40 -3.45 3.71
N LEU A 141 -0.10 -3.67 4.92
CA LEU A 141 -1.50 -3.99 5.18
C LEU A 141 -2.31 -2.78 5.68
N GLY A 142 -1.63 -1.82 6.30
CA GLY A 142 -2.23 -0.59 6.81
C GLY A 142 -1.49 -0.05 8.02
N THR A 143 -2.17 0.79 8.81
CA THR A 143 -1.56 1.55 9.91
C THR A 143 -2.51 1.61 11.10
N ASP A 144 -2.00 1.94 12.28
CA ASP A 144 -2.83 2.24 13.46
C ASP A 144 -3.41 3.67 13.45
N ARG A 145 -3.08 4.49 12.44
CA ARG A 145 -3.30 5.95 12.33
C ARG A 145 -2.41 6.81 13.25
N GLY A 146 -1.52 6.18 13.99
CA GLY A 146 -0.45 6.76 14.77
C GLY A 146 0.88 6.55 14.06
N SER A 147 1.82 5.90 14.75
CA SER A 147 3.20 5.67 14.27
C SER A 147 3.45 4.25 13.77
N ILE A 148 2.46 3.34 13.82
CA ILE A 148 2.66 1.93 13.52
C ILE A 148 2.20 1.60 12.09
N ILE A 149 3.08 0.93 11.34
CA ILE A 149 2.76 0.29 10.06
C ILE A 149 2.70 -1.22 10.26
N TYR A 150 1.65 -1.84 9.71
CA TYR A 150 1.49 -3.29 9.67
C TYR A 150 1.87 -3.84 8.30
N PHE A 151 2.62 -4.94 8.33
CA PHE A 151 3.11 -5.62 7.14
C PHE A 151 2.71 -7.08 7.15
N ARG A 152 2.44 -7.64 5.99
CA ARG A 152 2.49 -9.10 5.78
C ARG A 152 3.85 -9.49 5.23
N THR A 153 4.42 -10.57 5.75
CA THR A 153 5.60 -11.19 5.15
C THR A 153 5.24 -11.90 3.83
N GLY A 154 6.24 -12.07 2.96
CA GLY A 154 6.10 -12.84 1.72
C GLY A 154 6.15 -14.35 1.89
N SER A 155 6.10 -14.88 3.12
CA SER A 155 6.06 -16.32 3.37
C SER A 155 4.72 -16.93 2.95
N GLU A 156 4.68 -18.27 2.83
CA GLU A 156 3.47 -19.03 2.47
C GLU A 156 2.29 -18.75 3.43
N THR A 157 2.58 -18.56 4.71
CA THR A 157 1.56 -18.32 5.74
C THR A 157 1.21 -16.85 5.94
N GLY A 158 2.08 -15.93 5.50
CA GLY A 158 1.86 -14.48 5.56
C GLY A 158 1.68 -13.95 6.98
N GLU A 159 2.72 -14.03 7.80
CA GLU A 159 2.73 -13.46 9.16
C GLU A 159 2.54 -11.94 9.12
N ILE A 160 1.78 -11.40 10.08
CA ILE A 160 1.61 -9.95 10.25
C ILE A 160 2.66 -9.45 11.23
N LEU A 161 3.48 -8.52 10.76
CA LEU A 161 4.45 -7.77 11.54
C LEU A 161 3.98 -6.34 11.76
N SER A 162 4.38 -5.72 12.86
CA SER A 162 4.27 -4.28 13.08
C SER A 162 5.64 -3.63 13.20
N TRP A 163 5.73 -2.39 12.73
CA TRP A 163 6.90 -1.54 12.93
C TRP A 163 6.49 -0.13 13.33
N ASP A 164 7.11 0.37 14.40
CA ASP A 164 7.01 1.76 14.83
C ASP A 164 7.98 2.63 14.04
N VAL A 165 7.46 3.60 13.27
CA VAL A 165 8.28 4.47 12.41
C VAL A 165 9.25 5.37 13.17
N ASN A 166 9.09 5.47 14.49
CA ASN A 166 10.01 6.17 15.38
C ASN A 166 11.25 5.32 15.74
N LYS A 167 11.29 4.06 15.32
CA LYS A 167 12.44 3.17 15.43
C LYS A 167 13.12 3.00 14.08
N LEU A 168 14.42 2.67 14.09
CA LEU A 168 15.16 2.41 12.86
C LEU A 168 14.52 1.26 12.08
N PHE A 169 14.48 1.38 10.75
CA PHE A 169 13.93 0.35 9.86
C PHE A 169 14.89 -0.85 9.77
N ARG A 170 14.89 -1.69 10.81
CA ARG A 170 15.77 -2.85 10.99
C ARG A 170 14.97 -4.00 11.55
N HIS A 171 15.36 -5.23 11.19
CA HIS A 171 14.68 -6.47 11.59
C HIS A 171 14.38 -6.54 13.11
N GLU A 172 15.33 -6.11 13.95
CA GLU A 172 15.20 -6.04 15.42
C GLU A 172 14.04 -5.16 15.95
N ASN A 173 13.55 -4.23 15.13
CA ASN A 173 12.46 -3.30 15.49
C ASN A 173 11.09 -3.74 14.96
N PHE A 174 10.99 -4.93 14.37
CA PHE A 174 9.71 -5.51 13.97
C PHE A 174 9.17 -6.45 15.06
N ARG A 175 7.85 -6.44 15.24
CA ARG A 175 7.12 -7.35 16.15
C ARG A 175 6.19 -8.23 15.37
N SER A 176 6.10 -9.51 15.71
CA SER A 176 5.05 -10.37 15.18
C SER A 176 3.77 -10.13 15.95
N VAL A 177 2.72 -9.64 15.29
CA VAL A 177 1.44 -9.33 15.94
C VAL A 177 0.37 -10.36 15.65
N GLN A 178 0.49 -11.12 14.56
CA GLN A 178 -0.41 -12.24 14.25
C GLN A 178 0.33 -13.26 13.39
N ARG A 179 0.44 -14.48 13.89
CA ARG A 179 1.03 -15.59 13.14
C ARG A 179 0.19 -15.91 11.91
N GLY A 180 0.88 -16.16 10.80
CA GLY A 180 0.26 -16.53 9.54
C GLY A 180 -0.49 -17.87 9.62
N ARG A 181 -1.47 -18.06 8.74
CA ARG A 181 -2.26 -19.28 8.64
C ARG A 181 -2.15 -19.81 7.22
N ARG A 182 -2.02 -21.13 7.05
CA ARG A 182 -1.84 -21.74 5.72
C ARG A 182 -3.03 -21.53 4.77
N SER A 183 -4.24 -21.34 5.29
CA SER A 183 -5.46 -21.32 4.47
C SER A 183 -5.95 -19.92 4.09
N ARG A 184 -5.36 -18.84 4.63
CA ARG A 184 -5.79 -17.47 4.32
C ARG A 184 -4.60 -16.54 4.41
N ILE A 185 -4.67 -15.50 3.58
CA ILE A 185 -3.62 -14.51 3.50
C ILE A 185 -4.16 -13.16 4.01
N PRO A 186 -3.49 -12.49 4.98
CA PRO A 186 -3.87 -11.15 5.42
C PRO A 186 -3.87 -10.13 4.27
N LEU A 187 -4.95 -9.39 4.08
CA LEU A 187 -5.13 -8.41 3.01
C LEU A 187 -5.08 -6.97 3.49
N MET A 188 -5.53 -6.72 4.73
CA MET A 188 -5.65 -5.39 5.29
C MET A 188 -5.54 -5.44 6.80
N VAL A 189 -4.97 -4.40 7.39
CA VAL A 189 -5.11 -4.06 8.81
C VAL A 189 -5.63 -2.63 8.89
N THR A 190 -6.71 -2.42 9.64
CA THR A 190 -7.32 -1.09 9.79
C THR A 190 -7.72 -0.81 11.23
N THR A 191 -7.68 0.45 11.63
CA THR A 191 -8.20 0.91 12.91
C THR A 191 -9.72 0.99 12.84
N GLY A 192 -10.39 0.16 13.64
CA GLY A 192 -11.85 0.11 13.77
C GLY A 192 -12.38 0.91 14.96
N PHE A 193 -13.56 0.54 15.43
CA PHE A 193 -14.25 1.18 16.56
C PHE A 193 -13.38 1.17 17.83
N GLN A 194 -13.40 2.27 18.60
CA GLN A 194 -12.60 2.46 19.81
C GLN A 194 -11.08 2.35 19.66
N GLY A 195 -10.56 2.40 18.42
CA GLY A 195 -9.11 2.36 18.19
C GLY A 195 -8.52 0.95 18.14
N TYR A 196 -9.34 -0.10 18.26
CA TYR A 196 -8.87 -1.47 18.06
C TYR A 196 -8.51 -1.73 16.60
N GLN A 197 -7.44 -2.45 16.37
CA GLN A 197 -6.99 -2.84 15.04
C GLN A 197 -7.70 -4.12 14.62
N TRP A 198 -8.10 -4.19 13.36
CA TRP A 198 -8.79 -5.32 12.76
C TRP A 198 -8.00 -5.81 11.56
N SER A 199 -7.82 -7.12 11.45
CA SER A 199 -7.24 -7.77 10.28
C SER A 199 -8.33 -8.38 9.41
N MET A 200 -8.15 -8.27 8.09
CA MET A 200 -8.96 -8.97 7.10
C MET A 200 -8.08 -10.01 6.41
N GLU A 201 -8.51 -11.27 6.37
CA GLU A 201 -7.80 -12.35 5.69
C GLU A 201 -8.71 -12.99 4.64
N SER A 202 -8.15 -13.45 3.52
CA SER A 202 -8.92 -14.17 2.50
C SER A 202 -8.09 -15.25 1.82
N ASN A 203 -8.75 -16.30 1.32
CA ASN A 203 -8.17 -17.30 0.43
C ASN A 203 -8.34 -16.95 -1.06
N TYR A 204 -8.41 -15.65 -1.40
CA TYR A 204 -8.66 -15.21 -2.77
C TYR A 204 -7.64 -15.75 -3.80
N ILE A 205 -6.41 -16.09 -3.38
CA ILE A 205 -5.42 -16.72 -4.26
C ILE A 205 -5.94 -18.08 -4.76
N ASP A 206 -6.46 -18.92 -3.87
CA ASP A 206 -7.08 -20.21 -4.21
C ASP A 206 -8.21 -20.02 -5.24
N PHE A 207 -8.99 -18.95 -5.08
CA PHE A 207 -10.03 -18.58 -6.05
C PHE A 207 -9.45 -18.21 -7.42
N LEU A 208 -8.38 -17.39 -7.46
CA LEU A 208 -7.75 -16.95 -8.70
C LEU A 208 -7.11 -18.11 -9.47
N ILE A 209 -6.57 -19.11 -8.78
CA ILE A 209 -5.93 -20.29 -9.41
C ILE A 209 -6.91 -21.45 -9.64
N GLY A 210 -8.15 -21.33 -9.17
CA GLY A 210 -9.19 -22.36 -9.32
C GLY A 210 -9.04 -23.55 -8.36
N ASP A 211 -8.22 -23.45 -7.32
CA ASP A 211 -7.98 -24.50 -6.31
C ASP A 211 -8.78 -24.25 -5.03
N ILE A 212 -10.09 -24.05 -5.21
CA ILE A 212 -10.97 -23.71 -4.10
C ILE A 212 -11.35 -25.01 -3.40
N GLY A 213 -10.81 -25.22 -2.20
CA GLY A 213 -11.18 -26.36 -1.34
C GLY A 213 -12.65 -26.34 -0.90
N CYS A 214 -13.04 -27.32 -0.07
CA CYS A 214 -14.43 -27.53 0.35
C CYS A 214 -15.09 -26.33 1.07
N LEU A 215 -14.30 -25.36 1.55
CA LEU A 215 -14.79 -24.15 2.22
C LEU A 215 -15.24 -23.04 1.28
N GLY A 216 -15.00 -23.18 -0.04
CA GLY A 216 -15.32 -22.13 -0.99
C GLY A 216 -14.43 -20.88 -0.83
N VAL A 217 -14.92 -19.76 -1.36
CA VAL A 217 -14.34 -18.44 -1.09
C VAL A 217 -14.62 -18.07 0.36
N SER A 218 -13.58 -17.69 1.09
CA SER A 218 -13.64 -17.47 2.51
C SER A 218 -12.88 -16.23 2.93
N THR A 219 -13.55 -15.37 3.70
CA THR A 219 -13.00 -14.13 4.24
C THR A 219 -13.16 -14.13 5.76
N ARG A 220 -12.13 -13.70 6.48
CA ARG A 220 -12.17 -13.44 7.93
C ARG A 220 -12.03 -11.96 8.18
N ILE A 221 -12.74 -11.45 9.17
CA ILE A 221 -12.44 -10.17 9.80
C ILE A 221 -12.37 -10.44 11.30
N GLU A 222 -11.26 -10.10 11.93
CA GLU A 222 -11.08 -10.30 13.36
C GLU A 222 -10.24 -9.19 14.01
N PRO A 223 -10.37 -8.97 15.33
CA PRO A 223 -9.46 -8.10 16.06
C PRO A 223 -8.03 -8.63 15.96
N LEU A 224 -7.10 -7.72 15.71
CA LEU A 224 -5.68 -8.00 15.74
C LEU A 224 -5.27 -8.22 17.20
N HIS A 225 -4.96 -9.46 17.55
CA HIS A 225 -4.50 -9.80 18.88
C HIS A 225 -3.00 -9.54 18.95
N ILE A 226 -2.62 -8.30 19.30
CA ILE A 226 -1.21 -7.90 19.42
C ILE A 226 -0.55 -8.77 20.50
N ARG A 227 0.13 -9.83 20.06
CA ARG A 227 1.10 -10.55 20.87
C ARG A 227 2.40 -9.79 20.69
N ASP A 228 2.94 -9.18 21.72
CA ASP A 228 4.24 -8.50 21.61
C ASP A 228 5.36 -9.56 21.69
N GLU A 229 5.41 -10.41 20.67
CA GLU A 229 6.43 -11.45 20.52
C GLU A 229 7.51 -10.93 19.57
N TYR A 230 8.77 -11.06 19.99
CA TYR A 230 9.88 -10.97 19.04
C TYR A 230 9.84 -12.21 18.16
N PRO A 231 9.73 -12.06 16.84
CA PRO A 231 9.79 -13.21 15.94
C PRO A 231 11.20 -13.83 15.98
N ASP A 232 11.27 -15.16 16.01
CA ASP A 232 12.50 -15.92 15.75
C ASP A 232 12.87 -15.72 14.27
N ASP A 233 13.53 -14.60 13.97
CA ASP A 233 13.82 -14.07 12.63
C ASP A 233 12.60 -14.10 11.67
N PRO A 234 11.86 -12.97 11.53
CA PRO A 234 10.62 -12.91 10.75
C PRO A 234 10.82 -13.19 9.26
N CYS A 235 12.08 -13.24 8.81
CA CYS A 235 12.48 -13.44 7.44
C CYS A 235 13.23 -14.78 7.22
N SER A 236 13.42 -15.60 8.26
CA SER A 236 14.22 -16.83 8.23
C SER A 236 13.77 -17.84 7.17
N ASN A 237 12.46 -17.87 6.90
CA ASN A 237 11.83 -18.77 5.92
C ASN A 237 11.60 -18.14 4.54
N THR A 238 12.12 -16.93 4.30
CA THR A 238 11.94 -16.25 3.00
C THR A 238 13.18 -16.42 2.12
N VAL A 239 12.96 -16.83 0.87
CA VAL A 239 14.00 -16.76 -0.16
C VAL A 239 14.50 -15.31 -0.19
N PRO A 240 15.81 -15.05 -0.02
CA PRO A 240 16.36 -13.70 -0.12
C PRO A 240 15.87 -13.08 -1.43
N MET A 241 15.46 -11.80 -1.43
CA MET A 241 15.22 -11.09 -2.69
C MET A 241 16.50 -11.16 -3.51
N ARG A 242 16.54 -12.06 -4.50
CA ARG A 242 17.69 -12.22 -5.40
C ARG A 242 17.88 -10.92 -6.15
N CYS A 243 18.83 -10.12 -5.69
CA CYS A 243 19.35 -8.99 -6.43
C CYS A 243 20.42 -9.54 -7.38
N SER A 244 20.00 -10.16 -8.49
CA SER A 244 20.93 -10.48 -9.57
C SER A 244 20.79 -9.39 -10.63
N PRO A 245 21.87 -8.67 -11.00
CA PRO A 245 21.87 -7.92 -12.23
C PRO A 245 21.74 -8.95 -13.37
N THR A 246 20.65 -8.91 -14.13
CA THR A 246 20.53 -9.71 -15.35
C THR A 246 21.55 -9.23 -16.36
N THR A 247 22.72 -9.85 -16.39
CA THR A 247 23.51 -9.97 -17.62
C THR A 247 22.71 -10.88 -18.55
N ALA A 248 22.22 -10.31 -19.66
CA ALA A 248 21.56 -11.04 -20.71
C ALA A 248 22.55 -12.02 -21.36
N ALA A 249 22.57 -13.27 -20.91
CA ALA A 249 23.09 -14.37 -21.70
C ALA A 249 21.95 -14.90 -22.57
N ALA A 250 22.04 -14.62 -23.87
CA ALA A 250 21.10 -15.12 -24.86
C ALA A 250 21.26 -16.64 -25.02
N GLU A 251 20.41 -17.41 -24.37
CA GLU A 251 20.20 -18.81 -24.74
C GLU A 251 19.17 -18.90 -25.87
N LYS A 252 19.65 -19.32 -27.04
CA LYS A 252 18.84 -19.68 -28.20
C LYS A 252 17.95 -20.88 -27.83
N ILE A 253 16.65 -20.65 -27.64
CA ILE A 253 15.66 -21.72 -27.59
C ILE A 253 15.15 -21.99 -29.01
N GLY A 254 15.36 -23.24 -29.45
CA GLY A 254 15.00 -23.76 -30.76
C GLY A 254 13.50 -23.75 -31.02
N GLN A 255 13.17 -23.52 -32.29
CA GLN A 255 11.82 -23.57 -32.83
C GLN A 255 11.22 -24.97 -32.68
N ASN A 256 10.04 -25.06 -32.05
CA ASN A 256 9.10 -26.14 -32.34
C ASN A 256 7.68 -25.58 -32.39
N ARG A 257 7.24 -25.25 -33.61
CA ARG A 257 5.86 -24.88 -33.94
C ARG A 257 5.00 -26.14 -33.95
N LYS A 258 4.02 -26.23 -33.05
CA LYS A 258 2.77 -26.98 -33.32
C LYS A 258 1.63 -25.97 -33.53
N LYS A 259 1.07 -26.00 -34.74
CA LYS A 259 -0.11 -25.24 -35.17
C LYS A 259 -1.33 -25.68 -34.37
N ILE A 260 -2.03 -24.74 -33.74
CA ILE A 260 -3.43 -24.90 -33.32
C ILE A 260 -4.25 -23.92 -34.15
N LYS A 261 -5.33 -24.43 -34.76
CA LYS A 261 -6.27 -23.71 -35.64
C LYS A 261 -7.05 -22.67 -34.83
N GLU A 262 -7.06 -21.44 -35.30
CA GLU A 262 -8.02 -20.40 -34.90
C GLU A 262 -9.35 -20.66 -35.60
N SER A 263 -10.43 -20.77 -34.81
CA SER A 263 -11.80 -20.52 -35.25
C SER A 263 -12.22 -19.19 -34.65
N GLY A 264 -12.42 -18.19 -35.52
CA GLY A 264 -12.75 -16.83 -35.11
C GLY A 264 -14.22 -16.66 -34.77
N GLU A 265 -14.48 -15.91 -33.71
CA GLU A 265 -15.72 -15.16 -33.53
C GLU A 265 -15.37 -13.81 -32.89
N THR A 266 -15.66 -12.75 -33.65
CA THR A 266 -15.48 -11.35 -33.28
C THR A 266 -16.63 -10.88 -32.39
N PHE A 267 -16.33 -10.46 -31.15
CA PHE A 267 -17.21 -9.61 -30.36
C PHE A 267 -16.60 -8.21 -30.23
N GLY A 268 -17.26 -7.23 -30.86
CA GLY A 268 -16.89 -5.81 -30.78
C GLY A 268 -17.24 -5.24 -29.41
N VAL A 269 -16.25 -4.61 -28.76
CA VAL A 269 -16.46 -3.82 -27.55
C VAL A 269 -16.15 -2.35 -27.86
N ASN A 270 -17.20 -1.54 -27.72
CA ASN A 270 -17.18 -0.09 -27.85
C ASN A 270 -16.17 0.54 -26.88
N LYS A 271 -15.22 1.33 -27.42
CA LYS A 271 -14.29 2.14 -26.64
C LYS A 271 -15.01 3.37 -26.09
N ARG A 272 -15.35 3.37 -24.79
CA ARG A 272 -15.47 4.61 -24.00
C ARG A 272 -14.25 4.69 -23.07
N PRO A 273 -13.60 5.85 -22.93
CA PRO A 273 -12.52 6.01 -21.96
C PRO A 273 -13.07 5.87 -20.53
N PRO A 274 -12.34 5.23 -19.61
CA PRO A 274 -12.75 5.14 -18.21
C PRO A 274 -12.55 6.51 -17.54
N THR A 275 -13.63 7.12 -17.09
CA THR A 275 -13.59 8.26 -16.15
C THR A 275 -13.41 7.69 -14.75
N SER A 276 -12.28 7.94 -14.10
CA SER A 276 -12.02 7.50 -12.73
C SER A 276 -12.48 8.59 -11.74
N THR A 277 -13.72 8.49 -11.28
CA THR A 277 -14.26 9.34 -10.20
C THR A 277 -14.21 8.58 -8.88
N ILE A 278 -13.67 9.20 -7.84
CA ILE A 278 -13.63 8.61 -6.49
C ILE A 278 -14.52 9.44 -5.55
N ALA A 279 -15.41 8.77 -4.81
CA ALA A 279 -16.28 9.37 -3.80
C ALA A 279 -15.65 9.21 -2.41
N VAL A 280 -15.49 10.31 -1.67
CA VAL A 280 -15.04 10.30 -0.28
C VAL A 280 -16.25 10.58 0.62
N GLY A 281 -16.49 9.72 1.62
CA GLY A 281 -17.54 9.88 2.61
C GLY A 281 -17.00 10.35 3.96
N GLN A 282 -17.74 11.21 4.66
CA GLN A 282 -17.49 11.52 6.07
C GLN A 282 -18.46 10.69 6.94
N ALA A 283 -17.91 10.00 7.94
CA ALA A 283 -18.69 9.53 9.09
C ALA A 283 -18.73 10.67 10.14
N PRO A 284 -19.82 10.77 10.92
CA PRO A 284 -20.01 11.83 11.92
C PRO A 284 -18.94 11.86 12.99
#